data_AF-A0A948UIG3-F1
#
_entry.id   AF-A0A948UIG3-F1
#
_cell.length_a   1.000
_cell.length_b   1.000
_cell.length_c   1.000
_cell.angle_alpha   90.00
_cell.angle_beta   90.00
_cell.angle_gamma   90.00
#
_symmetry.space_group_name_H-M   'P 1'
#
loop_
_entity.id
_entity.type
_entity.pdbx_description
1 polymer ?
#
loop_
_entity_poly.entity_id
_entity_poly.type
_entity_poly.pdbx_seq_one_letter_code
_entity_poly.pdbx_strand_id
1 'polypeptide(L)'
;MRRSGIKSIAVFGLLIVAMFAIAAPAQAVQDLRITDYNLNTLNSFTYSGAWHNIGADSYLLKWYGGGEYFEPPWKAPAVYYGIITATIMADYQGYWWGECVSMVKNLAHSTVITDNWYRGGHVTDGGVSPGTTIATFVWSPTKGRYVYNSGHAAIFREYTYDSYGIINGMIVWDQNWYRNEKGEGIVAMHKISKTGYGGTSDANSYYVIQV
;
A
#
# COMPACT_ATOMS: atom_id res chain seq x y z
N MET A 1 86.56 -37.30 7.00
CA MET A 1 85.30 -37.91 6.54
C MET A 1 84.14 -37.05 7.02
N ARG A 2 83.41 -36.44 6.08
CA ARG A 2 82.22 -35.60 6.33
C ARG A 2 81.03 -36.50 6.68
N ARG A 3 80.28 -36.19 7.74
CA ARG A 3 78.89 -36.66 7.90
C ARG A 3 77.95 -35.47 7.98
N SER A 4 77.10 -35.42 6.96
CA SER A 4 75.97 -34.53 6.75
C SER A 4 74.80 -35.02 7.61
N GLY A 5 74.09 -34.09 8.25
CA GLY A 5 72.89 -34.34 9.05
C GLY A 5 71.84 -33.28 8.70
N ILE A 6 70.74 -33.76 8.14
CA ILE A 6 69.69 -33.05 7.41
C ILE A 6 68.88 -32.12 8.33
N LYS A 7 68.68 -30.87 7.92
CA LYS A 7 67.73 -29.94 8.54
C LYS A 7 66.34 -30.16 7.93
N SER A 8 65.40 -30.68 8.72
CA SER A 8 63.99 -30.81 8.32
C SER A 8 63.33 -29.42 8.30
N ILE A 9 62.91 -28.96 7.13
CA ILE A 9 62.08 -27.76 6.95
C ILE A 9 60.62 -28.22 6.99
N ALA A 10 59.92 -27.87 8.07
CA ALA A 10 58.47 -28.06 8.18
C ALA A 10 57.78 -26.96 7.36
N VAL A 11 57.21 -27.33 6.20
CA VAL A 11 56.39 -26.46 5.37
C VAL A 11 54.97 -26.45 5.93
N PHE A 12 54.63 -25.40 6.69
CA PHE A 12 53.25 -25.11 7.09
C PHE A 12 52.51 -24.53 5.88
N GLY A 13 51.70 -25.34 5.21
CA GLY A 13 50.75 -24.89 4.19
C GLY A 13 49.60 -24.13 4.84
N LEU A 14 49.60 -22.81 4.72
CA LEU A 14 48.48 -21.95 5.12
C LEU A 14 47.38 -22.07 4.06
N LEU A 15 46.34 -22.86 4.36
CA LEU A 15 45.15 -22.97 3.51
C LEU A 15 44.29 -21.71 3.72
N ILE A 16 44.44 -20.70 2.86
CA ILE A 16 43.54 -19.54 2.84
C ILE A 16 42.26 -19.97 2.15
N VAL A 17 41.26 -20.39 2.93
CA VAL A 17 39.89 -20.56 2.45
C VAL A 17 39.29 -19.16 2.31
N ALA A 18 39.36 -18.60 1.10
CA ALA A 18 38.61 -17.42 0.76
C ALA A 18 37.11 -17.80 0.74
N MET A 19 36.44 -17.59 1.87
CA MET A 19 34.98 -17.64 1.92
C MET A 19 34.44 -16.44 1.15
N PHE A 20 34.17 -16.62 -0.14
CA PHE A 20 33.34 -15.70 -0.90
C PHE A 20 31.91 -15.86 -0.39
N ALA A 21 31.50 -14.98 0.53
CA ALA A 21 30.10 -14.81 0.85
C ALA A 21 29.41 -14.33 -0.44
N ILE A 22 28.67 -15.22 -1.09
CA ILE A 22 27.76 -14.86 -2.16
C ILE A 22 26.63 -14.10 -1.47
N ALA A 23 26.75 -12.78 -1.39
CA ALA A 23 25.66 -11.92 -0.98
C ALA A 23 24.53 -12.14 -1.98
N ALA A 24 23.44 -12.77 -1.54
CA ALA A 24 22.23 -12.80 -2.34
C ALA A 24 21.89 -11.36 -2.72
N PRO A 25 21.54 -11.08 -4.00
CA PRO A 25 21.16 -9.73 -4.40
C PRO A 25 20.01 -9.29 -3.51
N ALA A 26 20.19 -8.15 -2.84
CA ALA A 26 19.10 -7.53 -2.09
C ALA A 26 17.94 -7.34 -3.08
N GLN A 27 16.78 -7.95 -2.80
CA GLN A 27 15.58 -7.69 -3.59
C GLN A 27 15.35 -6.18 -3.57
N ALA A 28 15.30 -5.58 -4.77
CA ALA A 28 14.99 -4.18 -4.90
C ALA A 28 13.58 -3.96 -4.36
N VAL A 29 13.49 -3.23 -3.25
CA VAL A 29 12.23 -2.80 -2.65
C VAL A 29 11.51 -1.93 -3.68
N GLN A 30 10.29 -2.29 -4.06
CA GLN A 30 9.51 -1.56 -5.06
C GLN A 30 8.26 -0.93 -4.44
N ASP A 31 7.89 0.25 -4.92
CA ASP A 31 6.61 0.86 -4.55
C ASP A 31 5.46 0.00 -5.06
N LEU A 32 4.55 -0.36 -4.17
CA LEU A 32 3.33 -1.05 -4.54
C LEU A 32 2.36 -0.06 -5.20
N ARG A 33 1.91 -0.40 -6.41
CA ARG A 33 1.00 0.42 -7.21
C ARG A 33 -0.17 -0.42 -7.71
N ILE A 34 -1.32 0.21 -7.89
CA ILE A 34 -2.42 -0.43 -8.63
C ILE A 34 -2.03 -0.57 -10.10
N THR A 35 -2.67 -1.51 -10.80
CA THR A 35 -2.43 -1.67 -12.24
C THR A 35 -2.88 -0.42 -13.01
N ASP A 36 -2.27 -0.17 -14.16
CA ASP A 36 -2.67 0.95 -15.03
C ASP A 36 -4.13 0.83 -15.47
N TYR A 37 -4.62 -0.39 -15.70
CA TYR A 37 -6.01 -0.63 -16.01
C TYR A 37 -6.92 -0.19 -14.87
N ASN A 38 -6.65 -0.62 -13.63
CA ASN A 38 -7.45 -0.25 -12.47
C ASN A 38 -7.39 1.25 -12.17
N LEU A 39 -6.23 1.89 -12.37
CA LEU A 39 -6.09 3.35 -12.27
C LEU A 39 -6.95 4.08 -13.30
N ASN A 40 -6.88 3.64 -14.57
CA ASN A 40 -7.70 4.20 -15.64
C ASN A 40 -9.19 4.04 -15.35
N THR A 41 -9.60 2.89 -14.80
CA THR A 41 -10.99 2.67 -14.36
C THR A 41 -11.41 3.65 -13.29
N LEU A 42 -10.65 3.79 -12.18
CA LEU A 42 -10.99 4.74 -11.11
C LEU A 42 -11.11 6.17 -11.64
N ASN A 43 -10.21 6.57 -12.53
CA ASN A 43 -10.23 7.88 -13.17
C ASN A 43 -11.47 8.04 -14.07
N SER A 44 -11.80 7.04 -14.89
CA SER A 44 -12.96 7.08 -15.79
C SER A 44 -14.29 7.30 -15.06
N PHE A 45 -14.40 6.77 -13.83
CA PHE A 45 -15.58 6.93 -12.98
C PHE A 45 -15.82 8.36 -12.51
N THR A 46 -14.76 9.18 -12.47
CA THR A 46 -14.85 10.62 -12.21
C THR A 46 -15.72 11.32 -13.25
N TYR A 47 -15.70 10.83 -14.50
CA TYR A 47 -16.39 11.45 -15.63
C TYR A 47 -17.72 10.77 -15.98
N SER A 48 -17.92 9.51 -15.58
CA SER A 48 -19.15 8.76 -15.89
C SER A 48 -20.31 8.97 -14.92
N GLY A 49 -20.12 9.78 -13.87
CA GLY A 49 -21.12 9.97 -12.80
C GLY A 49 -21.23 8.78 -11.84
N ALA A 50 -20.23 7.89 -11.86
CA ALA A 50 -20.24 6.69 -11.04
C ALA A 50 -19.98 6.97 -9.55
N TRP A 51 -19.29 8.07 -9.26
CA TRP A 51 -19.15 8.62 -7.91
C TRP A 51 -20.43 9.33 -7.47
N HIS A 52 -21.04 8.88 -6.38
CA HIS A 52 -22.14 9.58 -5.72
C HIS A 52 -21.60 10.53 -4.66
N ASN A 53 -21.85 11.83 -4.78
CA ASN A 53 -21.48 12.82 -3.77
C ASN A 53 -22.30 12.62 -2.49
N ILE A 54 -21.64 12.43 -1.36
CA ILE A 54 -22.27 12.29 -0.03
C ILE A 54 -21.99 13.48 0.90
N GLY A 55 -21.42 14.56 0.37
CA GLY A 55 -21.05 15.77 1.09
C GLY A 55 -19.58 15.78 1.55
N ALA A 56 -19.12 16.94 2.05
CA ALA A 56 -17.76 17.12 2.63
C ALA A 56 -16.62 16.58 1.74
N ASP A 57 -16.67 16.89 0.44
CA ASP A 57 -15.70 16.43 -0.56
C ASP A 57 -15.50 14.90 -0.59
N SER A 58 -16.57 14.16 -0.30
CA SER A 58 -16.57 12.70 -0.19
C SER A 58 -17.60 12.08 -1.13
N TYR A 59 -17.21 10.96 -1.72
CA TYR A 59 -17.96 10.30 -2.77
C TYR A 59 -17.94 8.78 -2.59
N LEU A 60 -19.07 8.13 -2.86
CA LEU A 60 -19.17 6.66 -2.86
C LEU A 60 -19.15 6.12 -4.27
N LEU A 61 -18.43 5.02 -4.49
CA LEU A 61 -18.50 4.31 -5.76
C LEU A 61 -19.81 3.53 -5.83
N LYS A 62 -20.76 3.99 -6.65
CA LYS A 62 -22.00 3.24 -6.86
C LYS A 62 -21.68 1.91 -7.53
N TRP A 63 -22.49 0.91 -7.23
CA TRP A 63 -22.45 -0.37 -7.93
C TRP A 63 -23.05 -0.24 -9.33
N TYR A 64 -22.22 -0.38 -10.36
CA TYR A 64 -22.66 -0.51 -11.75
C TYR A 64 -22.46 -1.95 -12.22
N GLY A 65 -23.54 -2.71 -12.25
CA GLY A 65 -23.66 -3.88 -13.12
C GLY A 65 -22.71 -5.06 -12.90
N GLY A 66 -22.29 -5.37 -11.67
CA GLY A 66 -21.49 -6.58 -11.44
C GLY A 66 -20.00 -6.34 -11.23
N GLY A 67 -19.53 -5.10 -11.37
CA GLY A 67 -18.12 -4.80 -11.24
C GLY A 67 -17.32 -5.28 -12.46
N GLU A 68 -17.80 -5.05 -13.67
CA GLU A 68 -17.09 -5.47 -14.91
C GLU A 68 -15.87 -4.59 -15.23
N TYR A 69 -15.69 -3.46 -14.53
CA TYR A 69 -14.77 -2.40 -14.95
C TYR A 69 -13.36 -2.48 -14.35
N PHE A 70 -13.12 -3.30 -13.34
CA PHE A 70 -11.76 -3.54 -12.81
C PHE A 70 -11.28 -4.93 -13.24
N GLU A 71 -9.99 -5.17 -13.18
CA GLU A 71 -9.48 -6.53 -13.37
C GLU A 71 -10.08 -7.48 -12.30
N PRO A 72 -10.35 -8.75 -12.63
CA PRO A 72 -10.74 -9.74 -11.64
C PRO A 72 -9.62 -9.95 -10.60
N PRO A 73 -9.93 -10.39 -9.37
CA PRO A 73 -11.23 -10.92 -8.95
C PRO A 73 -11.83 -10.22 -7.70
N TRP A 74 -13.14 -10.41 -7.50
CA TRP A 74 -13.91 -10.18 -6.27
C TRP A 74 -14.38 -8.75 -5.96
N LYS A 75 -15.61 -8.47 -6.41
CA LYS A 75 -16.38 -7.26 -6.14
C LYS A 75 -17.80 -7.70 -5.86
N ALA A 76 -18.47 -7.03 -4.96
CA ALA A 76 -19.87 -7.31 -4.65
C ALA A 76 -20.63 -6.00 -4.43
N PRO A 77 -21.96 -6.01 -4.64
CA PRO A 77 -22.79 -4.93 -4.16
C PRO A 77 -22.79 -4.95 -2.63
N ALA A 78 -22.42 -3.83 -2.02
CA ALA A 78 -22.79 -3.53 -0.64
C ALA A 78 -24.29 -3.30 -0.59
N VAL A 79 -24.99 -3.85 0.40
CA VAL A 79 -26.40 -3.48 0.61
C VAL A 79 -26.45 -2.01 1.08
N TYR A 80 -27.52 -1.31 0.69
CA TYR A 80 -27.77 0.15 0.72
C TYR A 80 -26.92 1.01 1.70
N TYR A 81 -26.31 2.08 1.17
CA TYR A 81 -25.94 3.27 1.94
C TYR A 81 -27.01 4.34 1.72
N GLY A 82 -28.00 4.39 2.63
CA GLY A 82 -29.22 5.17 2.41
C GLY A 82 -30.03 4.61 1.23
N ILE A 83 -30.04 5.30 0.10
CA ILE A 83 -30.73 4.86 -1.13
C ILE A 83 -29.78 4.34 -2.22
N ILE A 84 -28.47 4.33 -1.95
CA ILE A 84 -27.43 4.04 -2.94
C ILE A 84 -26.93 2.61 -2.76
N THR A 85 -26.92 1.83 -3.85
CA THR A 85 -26.15 0.58 -3.88
C THR A 85 -24.68 0.92 -4.08
N ALA A 86 -23.85 0.69 -3.07
CA ALA A 86 -22.41 0.99 -3.10
C ALA A 86 -21.59 -0.27 -3.41
N THR A 87 -20.32 -0.09 -3.77
CA THR A 87 -19.41 -1.20 -4.10
C THR A 87 -18.59 -1.62 -2.88
N ILE A 88 -18.40 -2.93 -2.69
CA ILE A 88 -17.35 -3.51 -1.84
C ILE A 88 -16.40 -4.38 -2.68
N MET A 89 -15.15 -4.51 -2.24
CA MET A 89 -14.07 -5.28 -2.86
C MET A 89 -13.41 -6.20 -1.82
N ALA A 90 -13.24 -7.47 -2.16
CA ALA A 90 -12.40 -8.38 -1.39
C ALA A 90 -10.93 -8.19 -1.80
N ASP A 91 -9.98 -8.85 -1.14
CA ASP A 91 -8.59 -8.87 -1.59
C ASP A 91 -8.44 -9.72 -2.86
N TYR A 92 -7.27 -9.67 -3.51
CA TYR A 92 -7.00 -10.41 -4.76
C TYR A 92 -7.17 -11.93 -4.63
N GLN A 93 -7.15 -12.47 -3.40
CA GLN A 93 -7.33 -13.89 -3.11
C GLN A 93 -8.76 -14.22 -2.64
N GLY A 94 -9.65 -13.23 -2.55
CA GLY A 94 -11.05 -13.40 -2.16
C GLY A 94 -11.33 -13.21 -0.67
N TYR A 95 -10.39 -12.67 0.11
CA TYR A 95 -10.55 -12.44 1.55
C TYR A 95 -11.07 -11.02 1.87
N TRP A 96 -11.99 -10.94 2.83
CA TRP A 96 -12.62 -9.72 3.32
C TRP A 96 -11.99 -9.23 4.64
N TRP A 97 -10.67 -9.25 4.75
CA TRP A 97 -9.97 -8.88 5.99
C TRP A 97 -9.29 -7.52 5.86
N GLY A 98 -9.62 -6.60 6.78
CA GLY A 98 -9.11 -5.23 6.74
C GLY A 98 -9.50 -4.58 5.43
N GLU A 99 -10.79 -4.31 5.24
CA GLU A 99 -11.42 -3.90 3.98
C GLU A 99 -10.63 -2.86 3.15
N CYS A 100 -9.93 -1.93 3.78
CA CYS A 100 -9.01 -0.99 3.13
C CYS A 100 -7.79 -1.69 2.45
N VAL A 101 -7.17 -2.65 3.15
CA VAL A 101 -6.15 -3.57 2.62
C VAL A 101 -6.70 -4.44 1.51
N SER A 102 -7.93 -4.95 1.65
CA SER A 102 -8.57 -5.76 0.61
C SER A 102 -8.62 -5.01 -0.71
N MET A 103 -9.11 -3.77 -0.72
CA MET A 103 -9.15 -2.93 -1.93
C MET A 103 -7.73 -2.70 -2.51
N VAL A 104 -6.75 -2.34 -1.67
CA VAL A 104 -5.36 -2.11 -2.11
C VAL A 104 -4.77 -3.36 -2.76
N LYS A 105 -4.86 -4.52 -2.10
CA LYS A 105 -4.34 -5.79 -2.63
C LYS A 105 -5.04 -6.20 -3.92
N ASN A 106 -6.36 -5.99 -4.00
CA ASN A 106 -7.15 -6.27 -5.19
C ASN A 106 -6.67 -5.45 -6.38
N LEU A 107 -6.69 -4.12 -6.26
CA LEU A 107 -6.37 -3.24 -7.38
C LEU A 107 -4.89 -3.29 -7.79
N ALA A 108 -4.00 -3.70 -6.90
CA ALA A 108 -2.58 -3.92 -7.17
C ALA A 108 -2.20 -5.35 -7.58
N HIS A 109 -3.15 -6.28 -7.66
CA HIS A 109 -2.89 -7.71 -7.87
C HIS A 109 -1.84 -8.28 -6.90
N SER A 110 -1.83 -7.77 -5.66
CA SER A 110 -0.81 -8.13 -4.69
C SER A 110 -1.28 -9.25 -3.78
N THR A 111 -0.47 -10.30 -3.69
CA THR A 111 -0.63 -11.39 -2.72
C THR A 111 0.29 -11.23 -1.50
N VAL A 112 1.09 -10.15 -1.46
CA VAL A 112 2.02 -9.89 -0.37
C VAL A 112 1.24 -9.66 0.92
N ILE A 113 1.59 -10.41 1.96
CA ILE A 113 1.00 -10.22 3.29
C ILE A 113 1.42 -8.84 3.84
N THR A 114 0.51 -8.15 4.51
CA THR A 114 0.75 -6.79 5.04
C THR A 114 1.93 -6.72 6.00
N ASP A 115 2.21 -7.82 6.68
CA ASP A 115 3.35 -7.99 7.55
C ASP A 115 4.71 -7.83 6.84
N ASN A 116 4.73 -8.02 5.52
CA ASN A 116 5.90 -7.85 4.65
C ASN A 116 5.90 -6.50 3.93
N TRP A 117 4.92 -5.62 4.18
CA TRP A 117 4.98 -4.25 3.67
C TRP A 117 6.05 -3.46 4.41
N TYR A 118 6.79 -2.67 3.63
CA TYR A 118 7.79 -1.72 4.12
C TYR A 118 7.27 -0.30 3.98
N ARG A 119 7.69 0.53 4.93
CA ARG A 119 7.39 1.96 4.93
C ARG A 119 8.34 2.67 3.96
N GLY A 120 7.80 3.14 2.84
CA GLY A 120 8.52 3.94 1.85
C GLY A 120 8.55 5.43 2.18
N GLY A 121 8.60 6.25 1.14
CA GLY A 121 8.59 7.72 1.25
C GLY A 121 7.33 8.26 1.94
N HIS A 122 7.49 9.34 2.69
CA HIS A 122 6.37 10.03 3.34
C HIS A 122 5.52 10.75 2.29
N VAL A 123 4.21 10.54 2.30
CA VAL A 123 3.33 11.00 1.21
C VAL A 123 3.31 12.52 1.12
N THR A 124 3.24 13.22 2.24
CA THR A 124 3.12 14.69 2.24
C THR A 124 4.44 15.44 1.97
N ASP A 125 5.54 14.72 1.75
CA ASP A 125 6.80 15.30 1.26
C ASP A 125 6.75 15.57 -0.27
N GLY A 126 5.72 15.08 -0.97
CA GLY A 126 5.53 15.28 -2.40
C GLY A 126 6.08 14.14 -3.26
N GLY A 127 5.90 14.25 -4.58
CA GLY A 127 6.47 13.32 -5.57
C GLY A 127 5.73 11.98 -5.76
N VAL A 128 4.78 11.63 -4.89
CA VAL A 128 3.89 10.48 -5.09
C VAL A 128 2.98 10.69 -6.31
N SER A 129 2.90 9.69 -7.18
CA SER A 129 2.04 9.70 -8.37
C SER A 129 0.69 9.04 -8.11
N PRO A 130 -0.38 9.41 -8.86
CA PRO A 130 -1.68 8.73 -8.78
C PRO A 130 -1.55 7.21 -8.98
N GLY A 131 -2.33 6.44 -8.22
CA GLY A 131 -2.32 4.97 -8.24
C GLY A 131 -1.27 4.33 -7.33
N THR A 132 -0.37 5.11 -6.72
CA THR A 132 0.53 4.59 -5.69
C THR A 132 -0.27 4.20 -4.45
N THR A 133 0.01 3.02 -3.91
CA THR A 133 -0.64 2.54 -2.68
C THR A 133 0.08 3.12 -1.46
N ILE A 134 -0.71 3.54 -0.46
CA ILE A 134 -0.22 4.24 0.73
C ILE A 134 -0.84 3.62 1.98
N ALA A 135 -0.14 3.68 3.10
CA ALA A 135 -0.67 3.23 4.38
C ALA A 135 -0.08 3.98 5.56
N THR A 136 -0.75 3.86 6.70
CA THR A 136 -0.17 4.22 8.00
C THR A 136 0.72 3.10 8.51
N PHE A 137 1.87 3.44 9.09
CA PHE A 137 2.82 2.48 9.66
C PHE A 137 3.13 2.80 11.12
N VAL A 138 3.30 1.76 11.94
CA VAL A 138 3.67 1.88 13.35
C VAL A 138 4.99 1.18 13.62
N TRP A 139 5.79 1.69 14.56
CA TRP A 139 7.05 1.04 14.94
C TRP A 139 6.77 -0.29 15.65
N SER A 140 7.37 -1.38 15.15
CA SER A 140 7.33 -2.68 15.80
C SER A 140 8.68 -2.95 16.50
N PRO A 141 8.73 -2.98 17.83
CA PRO A 141 9.97 -3.32 18.54
C PRO A 141 10.40 -4.77 18.31
N THR A 142 9.45 -5.68 18.07
CA THR A 142 9.73 -7.11 17.82
C THR A 142 10.32 -7.34 16.43
N LYS A 143 9.96 -6.52 15.44
CA LYS A 143 10.51 -6.59 14.07
C LYS A 143 11.65 -5.60 13.81
N GLY A 144 11.92 -4.69 14.75
CA GLY A 144 12.95 -3.66 14.61
C GLY A 144 12.72 -2.71 13.43
N ARG A 145 11.46 -2.55 12.98
CA ARG A 145 11.09 -1.70 11.84
C ARG A 145 9.65 -1.20 11.93
N TYR A 146 9.32 -0.22 11.09
CA TYR A 146 7.94 0.19 10.87
C TYR A 146 7.19 -0.90 10.08
N VAL A 147 5.99 -1.24 10.54
CA VAL A 147 5.13 -2.26 9.95
C VAL A 147 3.69 -1.78 9.87
N TYR A 148 2.94 -2.37 8.96
CA TYR A 148 1.49 -2.31 8.99
C TYR A 148 0.99 -3.32 10.02
N ASN A 149 0.49 -2.86 11.16
CA ASN A 149 -0.08 -3.72 12.22
C ASN A 149 -1.57 -3.42 12.43
N SER A 150 -1.91 -2.13 12.47
CA SER A 150 -3.25 -1.60 12.59
C SER A 150 -3.26 -0.21 11.99
N GLY A 151 -4.25 0.10 11.17
CA GLY A 151 -4.37 1.42 10.57
C GLY A 151 -5.13 1.40 9.27
N HIS A 152 -4.76 2.29 8.36
CA HIS A 152 -5.46 2.48 7.10
C HIS A 152 -4.55 2.31 5.90
N ALA A 153 -5.12 1.80 4.82
CA ALA A 153 -4.46 1.65 3.53
C ALA A 153 -5.36 2.23 2.44
N ALA A 154 -4.78 2.93 1.48
CA ALA A 154 -5.52 3.63 0.44
C ALA A 154 -4.70 3.71 -0.86
N ILE A 155 -5.33 4.21 -1.90
CA ILE A 155 -4.69 4.52 -3.17
C ILE A 155 -4.65 6.04 -3.30
N PHE A 156 -3.44 6.58 -3.43
CA PHE A 156 -3.23 8.00 -3.64
C PHE A 156 -3.81 8.44 -4.99
N ARG A 157 -4.62 9.49 -4.99
CA ARG A 157 -5.15 10.12 -6.20
C ARG A 157 -4.40 11.40 -6.51
N GLU A 158 -4.48 12.38 -5.63
CA GLU A 158 -3.84 13.68 -5.83
C GLU A 158 -3.61 14.43 -4.51
N TYR A 159 -2.71 15.40 -4.52
CA TYR A 159 -2.51 16.31 -3.40
C TYR A 159 -3.60 17.37 -3.35
N THR A 160 -3.92 17.82 -2.14
CA THR A 160 -4.63 19.08 -1.94
C THR A 160 -3.65 20.13 -1.43
N TYR A 161 -3.84 21.37 -1.88
CA TYR A 161 -2.96 22.49 -1.54
C TYR A 161 -3.73 23.58 -0.81
N ASP A 162 -3.05 24.34 0.04
CA ASP A 162 -3.57 25.57 0.61
C ASP A 162 -3.39 26.76 -0.35
N SER A 163 -3.78 27.96 0.08
CA SER A 163 -3.66 29.19 -0.70
C SER A 163 -2.22 29.59 -1.03
N TYR A 164 -1.22 29.00 -0.36
CA TYR A 164 0.20 29.26 -0.59
C TYR A 164 0.85 28.19 -1.49
N GLY A 165 0.07 27.25 -2.01
CA GLY A 165 0.59 26.14 -2.80
C GLY A 165 1.33 25.09 -1.97
N ILE A 166 1.10 25.04 -0.66
CA ILE A 166 1.69 24.05 0.23
C ILE A 166 0.73 22.86 0.33
N ILE A 167 1.26 21.62 0.23
CA ILE A 167 0.47 20.41 0.42
C ILE A 167 -0.19 20.44 1.81
N ASN A 168 -1.53 20.47 1.83
CA ASN A 168 -2.35 20.50 3.05
C ASN A 168 -3.19 19.23 3.25
N GLY A 169 -3.02 18.24 2.38
CA GLY A 169 -3.74 16.97 2.42
C GLY A 169 -3.62 16.21 1.11
N MET A 170 -4.51 15.25 0.93
CA MET A 170 -4.59 14.40 -0.25
C MET A 170 -6.02 13.91 -0.46
N ILE A 171 -6.35 13.62 -1.71
CA ILE A 171 -7.53 12.84 -2.07
C ILE A 171 -7.07 11.41 -2.29
N VAL A 172 -7.85 10.47 -1.77
CA VAL A 172 -7.57 9.04 -1.84
C VAL A 172 -8.79 8.29 -2.35
N TRP A 173 -8.55 7.11 -2.92
CA TRP A 173 -9.55 6.06 -3.02
C TRP A 173 -9.25 4.99 -1.97
N ASP A 174 -10.26 4.60 -1.22
CA ASP A 174 -10.14 3.53 -0.26
C ASP A 174 -11.45 2.78 -0.10
N GLN A 175 -11.41 1.81 0.81
CA GLN A 175 -12.59 1.15 1.32
C GLN A 175 -12.56 1.28 2.83
N ASN A 176 -13.75 1.30 3.45
CA ASN A 176 -13.92 1.29 4.90
C ASN A 176 -13.65 2.62 5.63
N TRP A 177 -13.45 3.71 4.89
CA TRP A 177 -13.63 5.03 5.48
C TRP A 177 -15.10 5.30 5.81
N TYR A 178 -15.98 4.88 4.90
CA TYR A 178 -17.42 4.82 5.09
C TYR A 178 -17.85 3.37 5.25
N ARG A 179 -18.90 3.15 6.04
CA ARG A 179 -19.53 1.85 6.25
C ARG A 179 -21.02 1.94 5.94
N ASN A 180 -21.60 0.86 5.43
CA ASN A 180 -23.06 0.77 5.27
C ASN A 180 -23.77 0.46 6.59
N GLU A 181 -25.10 0.31 6.53
CA GLU A 181 -25.95 -0.03 7.69
C GLU A 181 -25.62 -1.37 8.36
N LYS A 182 -24.91 -2.26 7.66
CA LYS A 182 -24.44 -3.56 8.17
C LYS A 182 -23.03 -3.50 8.74
N GLY A 183 -22.39 -2.33 8.69
CA GLY A 183 -21.00 -2.13 9.09
C GLY A 183 -19.98 -2.57 8.04
N GLU A 184 -20.39 -2.92 6.83
CA GLU A 184 -19.49 -3.29 5.72
C GLU A 184 -18.84 -2.03 5.15
N GLY A 185 -17.52 -2.05 5.00
CA GLY A 185 -16.72 -0.97 4.45
C GLY A 185 -16.94 -0.83 2.95
N ILE A 186 -17.35 0.36 2.53
CA ILE A 186 -17.68 0.65 1.13
C ILE A 186 -16.56 1.44 0.46
N VAL A 187 -16.42 1.25 -0.85
CA VAL A 187 -15.43 1.96 -1.66
C VAL A 187 -15.82 3.44 -1.78
N ALA A 188 -14.88 4.31 -1.43
CA ALA A 188 -15.06 5.74 -1.39
C ALA A 188 -13.87 6.49 -2.00
N MET A 189 -14.15 7.73 -2.40
CA MET A 189 -13.16 8.75 -2.69
C MET A 189 -13.38 9.89 -1.72
N HIS A 190 -12.36 10.30 -0.96
CA HIS A 190 -12.49 11.41 -0.03
C HIS A 190 -11.16 12.11 0.22
N LYS A 191 -11.22 13.25 0.89
CA LYS A 191 -10.06 14.01 1.34
C LYS A 191 -9.58 13.53 2.70
N ILE A 192 -8.26 13.47 2.87
CA ILE A 192 -7.57 13.38 4.15
C ILE A 192 -6.71 14.65 4.29
N SER A 193 -7.01 15.46 5.31
CA SER A 193 -6.29 16.71 5.57
C SER A 193 -5.08 16.47 6.46
N LYS A 194 -4.09 17.36 6.39
CA LYS A 194 -3.03 17.46 7.41
C LYS A 194 -3.66 18.06 8.67
N THR A 195 -3.68 17.31 9.75
CA THR A 195 -4.28 17.76 11.02
C THR A 195 -3.25 17.95 12.13
N GLY A 196 -2.10 17.28 12.03
CA GLY A 196 -1.02 17.33 13.02
C GLY A 196 -1.27 16.44 14.25
N TYR A 197 -2.40 15.73 14.30
CA TYR A 197 -2.78 14.85 15.41
C TYR A 197 -2.33 13.39 15.21
N GLY A 198 -1.84 13.04 14.02
CA GLY A 198 -1.51 11.66 13.66
C GLY A 198 -2.75 10.77 13.44
N GLY A 199 -2.52 9.47 13.28
CA GLY A 199 -3.58 8.48 13.04
C GLY A 199 -4.11 8.49 11.60
N THR A 200 -5.19 7.72 11.36
CA THR A 200 -5.73 7.47 10.02
C THR A 200 -6.39 8.72 9.39
N SER A 201 -6.78 9.71 10.19
CA SER A 201 -7.37 10.97 9.69
C SER A 201 -6.36 12.09 9.46
N ASP A 202 -5.06 11.84 9.65
CA ASP A 202 -4.00 12.80 9.37
C ASP A 202 -3.17 12.36 8.17
N ALA A 203 -3.12 13.19 7.13
CA ALA A 203 -2.31 12.92 5.94
C ALA A 203 -0.81 12.74 6.26
N ASN A 204 -0.30 13.33 7.35
CA ASN A 204 1.09 13.15 7.81
C ASN A 204 1.39 11.73 8.32
N SER A 205 0.38 10.89 8.51
CA SER A 205 0.57 9.52 8.98
C SER A 205 0.85 8.52 7.86
N TYR A 206 0.77 8.95 6.60
CA TYR A 206 0.78 8.07 5.45
C TYR A 206 2.12 8.04 4.74
N TYR A 207 2.52 6.82 4.37
CA TYR A 207 3.74 6.51 3.66
C TYR A 207 3.41 5.61 2.48
N VAL A 208 4.23 5.67 1.43
CA VAL A 208 4.16 4.73 0.31
C VAL A 208 4.37 3.31 0.82
N ILE A 209 3.54 2.38 0.37
CA ILE A 209 3.73 0.95 0.64
C ILE A 209 4.80 0.42 -0.31
N GLN A 210 5.79 -0.27 0.23
CA GLN A 210 6.78 -0.98 -0.56
C GLN A 210 6.76 -2.49 -0.28
N VAL A 211 7.06 -3.29 -1.29
CA VAL A 211 7.05 -4.77 -1.25
C VAL A 211 8.32 -5.36 -1.85
#